data_AF-A0A1B6M811-F1
#
_entry.id   AF-A0A1B6M811-F1
#
_cell.length_a   1.000
_cell.length_b   1.000
_cell.length_c   1.000
_cell.angle_alpha   90.00
_cell.angle_beta   90.00
_cell.angle_gamma   90.00
#
_symmetry.space_group_name_H-M   'P 1'
#
loop_
_entity.id
_entity.type
_entity.pdbx_description
1 polymer ?
#
loop_
_entity_poly.entity_id
_entity_poly.type
_entity_poly.pdbx_seq_one_letter_code
_entity_poly.pdbx_strand_id
1 'polypeptide(L)'
;CINQKCADPCPGVCGLNARCLVVNHNPICSCAVGYMGNPFTSCQVSAVEEPKVPGGNPCQPSPCGPNSICLVKQGRPVCSCSANYIGSPPFCRPECVMSQECPYDKACIQEKCRNPCKQSCGLNAKCDVVNHTPFCSCLPGYQGDAFIGCSKIPAERPQPTDPCSPSPCGENAQCSSPDGVARCTCIPPYVGNPYAGGCRPECVISAECPAHLACLVNHCRDPCPGVCGINAECSVVNHIAVCSCLPGFTGDPFKSCRQKVVDVTPPRNPCEPSPCGPNSQCRVLNGNAACLCVSGYIGTPPNCRPE
;
A
#
# COMPACT_ATOMS: atom_id res chain seq x y z
N CYS A 1 72.16 37.55 -4.51
CA CYS A 1 72.80 37.18 -5.79
C CYS A 1 72.70 38.39 -6.70
N ILE A 2 73.83 39.04 -7.01
CA ILE A 2 73.88 40.18 -7.93
C ILE A 2 74.77 39.72 -9.10
N ASN A 3 74.23 39.68 -10.33
CA ASN A 3 74.94 39.21 -11.52
C ASN A 3 75.59 37.81 -11.36
N GLN A 4 74.83 36.86 -10.82
CA GLN A 4 75.25 35.45 -10.61
C GLN A 4 76.46 35.25 -9.70
N LYS A 5 76.87 36.27 -8.94
CA LYS A 5 77.89 36.16 -7.90
C LYS A 5 77.30 36.52 -6.53
N CYS A 6 77.82 35.87 -5.50
CA CYS A 6 77.56 36.27 -4.12
C CYS A 6 78.24 37.62 -3.88
N ALA A 7 77.44 38.64 -3.58
CA ALA A 7 77.89 39.97 -3.23
C ALA A 7 77.13 40.41 -1.98
N ASP A 8 77.79 41.20 -1.14
CA ASP A 8 77.18 41.79 0.06
C ASP A 8 76.02 42.71 -0.38
N PRO A 9 74.79 42.47 0.09
CA PRO A 9 73.63 43.30 -0.26
C PRO A 9 73.57 44.63 0.52
N CYS A 10 74.48 44.91 1.46
CA CYS A 10 74.44 46.11 2.28
C CYS A 10 74.87 47.45 1.64
N PRO A 11 75.85 47.51 0.71
CA PRO A 11 76.32 48.79 0.16
C PRO A 11 75.20 49.62 -0.47
N GLY A 12 74.97 50.83 0.07
CA GLY A 12 73.99 51.79 -0.46
C GLY A 12 72.52 51.56 -0.09
N VAL A 13 72.21 50.54 0.72
CA VAL A 13 70.82 50.20 1.10
C VAL A 13 70.34 50.89 2.38
N CYS A 14 71.22 51.10 3.36
CA CYS A 14 70.87 51.75 4.62
C CYS A 14 71.22 53.24 4.64
N GLY A 15 70.42 54.01 5.37
CA GLY A 15 70.60 55.45 5.53
C GLY A 15 71.79 55.84 6.41
N LEU A 16 72.06 57.15 6.50
CA LEU A 16 73.14 57.70 7.33
C LEU A 16 72.98 57.29 8.81
N ASN A 17 74.09 56.90 9.46
CA ASN A 17 74.14 56.40 10.86
C ASN A 17 73.29 55.14 11.14
N ALA A 18 72.88 54.41 10.10
CA ALA A 18 72.30 53.08 10.24
C ALA A 18 73.38 51.99 10.05
N ARG A 19 73.24 50.89 10.78
CA ARG A 19 73.99 49.66 10.57
C ARG A 19 73.18 48.70 9.70
N CYS A 20 73.86 48.06 8.76
CA CYS A 20 73.29 47.01 7.93
C CYS A 20 73.69 45.63 8.47
N LEU A 21 72.72 44.74 8.61
CA LEU A 21 72.92 43.34 8.99
C LEU A 21 72.29 42.45 7.92
N VAL A 22 73.05 41.50 7.39
CA VAL A 22 72.55 40.54 6.40
C VAL A 22 71.92 39.36 7.14
N VAL A 23 70.60 39.22 7.05
CA VAL A 23 69.87 38.07 7.62
C VAL A 23 69.12 37.38 6.50
N ASN A 24 69.36 36.08 6.31
CA ASN A 24 68.75 35.28 5.25
C ASN A 24 68.86 35.92 3.85
N HIS A 25 70.05 36.41 3.50
CA HIS A 25 70.36 37.11 2.24
C HIS A 25 69.64 38.46 2.01
N ASN A 26 68.92 38.98 3.01
CA ASN A 26 68.28 40.29 2.95
C ASN A 26 69.02 41.32 3.84
N PRO A 27 69.29 42.54 3.34
CA PRO A 27 69.85 43.61 4.15
C PRO A 27 68.78 44.14 5.10
N ILE A 28 69.05 44.05 6.41
CA ILE A 28 68.22 44.63 7.46
C ILE A 28 68.94 45.87 8.01
N CYS A 29 68.32 47.03 7.85
CA CYS A 29 68.83 48.28 8.37
C CYS A 29 68.28 48.54 9.78
N SER A 30 69.17 48.87 10.72
CA SER A 30 68.77 49.35 12.06
C SER A 30 69.63 50.54 12.46
N CYS A 31 69.13 51.46 13.29
CA CYS A 31 69.97 52.56 13.77
C CYS A 31 71.10 52.05 14.67
N ALA A 32 72.27 52.70 14.57
CA ALA A 32 73.38 52.45 15.48
C ALA A 32 72.98 52.80 16.93
N VAL A 33 73.68 52.21 17.91
CA VAL A 33 73.40 52.45 19.33
C VAL A 33 73.49 53.94 19.64
N GLY A 34 72.45 54.52 20.25
CA GLY A 34 72.36 55.96 20.56
C GLY A 34 71.73 56.82 19.45
N TYR A 35 71.35 56.22 18.32
CA TYR A 35 70.64 56.90 17.24
C TYR A 35 69.20 56.36 17.11
N MET A 36 68.25 57.24 16.80
CA MET A 36 66.88 56.88 16.45
C MET A 36 66.46 57.59 15.16
N GLY A 37 65.42 57.07 14.50
CA GLY A 37 64.95 57.56 13.20
C GLY A 37 64.62 56.41 12.26
N ASN A 38 64.58 56.71 10.96
CA ASN A 38 64.32 55.69 9.94
C ASN A 38 65.66 55.11 9.42
N PRO A 39 65.97 53.82 9.67
CA PRO A 39 67.23 53.20 9.25
C PRO A 39 67.49 53.16 7.74
N PHE A 40 66.45 53.33 6.90
CA PHE A 40 66.59 53.36 5.44
C PHE A 40 66.84 54.78 4.89
N THR A 41 66.66 55.83 5.71
CA THR A 41 66.78 57.23 5.28
C THR A 41 67.89 57.94 6.03
N SER A 42 67.74 58.11 7.34
CA SER A 42 68.81 58.59 8.23
C SER A 42 68.42 58.33 9.68
N CYS A 43 69.41 57.98 10.49
CA CYS A 43 69.32 57.95 11.94
C CYS A 43 70.00 59.19 12.52
N GLN A 44 69.37 59.79 13.52
CA GLN A 44 69.85 60.99 14.19
C GLN A 44 70.16 60.69 15.65
N VAL A 45 71.10 61.45 16.24
CA VAL A 45 71.45 61.30 17.65
C VAL A 45 70.20 61.59 18.48
N SER A 46 69.79 60.63 19.30
CA SER A 46 68.73 60.87 20.27
C SER A 46 69.26 61.85 21.30
N ALA A 47 68.82 63.11 21.22
CA ALA A 47 68.86 63.99 22.37
C ALA A 47 68.00 63.32 23.45
N VAL A 48 68.66 62.73 24.45
CA VAL A 48 67.97 62.24 25.64
C VAL A 48 67.57 63.48 26.44
N GLU A 49 66.45 64.09 26.07
CA GLU A 49 65.67 64.83 27.05
C GLU A 49 65.01 63.79 27.94
N GLU A 50 65.53 63.66 29.16
CA GLU A 50 64.80 63.03 30.25
C GLU A 50 63.44 63.72 30.38
N PRO A 51 62.31 63.01 30.24
CA PRO A 51 61.05 63.55 30.70
C PRO A 51 61.08 63.47 32.24
N LYS A 52 61.42 64.59 32.89
CA LYS A 52 60.93 64.85 34.24
C LYS A 52 59.41 64.93 34.17
N VAL A 53 58.72 63.83 34.46
CA VAL A 53 57.29 63.89 34.84
C VAL A 53 57.20 63.63 36.35
N PRO A 54 56.93 64.68 37.15
CA PRO A 54 56.62 64.52 38.56
C PRO A 54 55.22 63.89 38.71
N GLY A 55 55.12 62.76 39.41
CA GLY A 55 53.90 62.37 40.14
C GLY A 55 52.60 62.16 39.35
N GLY A 56 52.66 61.75 38.08
CA GLY A 56 51.46 61.37 37.30
C GLY A 56 50.97 59.95 37.60
N ASN A 57 49.66 59.69 37.47
CA ASN A 57 49.08 58.34 37.59
C ASN A 57 49.64 57.41 36.48
N PRO A 58 50.36 56.32 36.81
CA PRO A 58 50.95 55.40 35.81
C PRO A 58 49.94 54.69 34.90
N CYS A 59 48.64 54.78 35.20
CA CYS A 59 47.55 54.25 34.38
C CYS A 59 46.91 55.30 33.45
N GLN A 60 47.48 56.51 33.31
CA GLN A 60 46.95 57.56 32.44
C GLN A 60 48.05 58.15 31.53
N PRO A 61 48.02 57.86 30.20
CA PRO A 61 47.12 56.91 29.53
C PRO A 61 47.40 55.46 29.93
N SER A 62 46.40 54.57 29.87
CA SER A 62 46.56 53.18 30.32
C SER A 62 47.57 52.43 29.44
N PRO A 63 48.62 51.83 30.03
CA PRO A 63 49.56 50.99 29.29
C PRO A 63 49.02 49.56 29.02
N CYS A 64 47.84 49.22 29.55
CA CYS A 64 47.25 47.90 29.41
C CYS A 64 46.54 47.72 28.06
N GLY A 65 46.56 46.49 27.53
CA GLY A 65 45.85 46.12 26.31
C GLY A 65 44.32 46.22 26.42
N PRO A 66 43.59 45.99 25.31
CA PRO A 66 42.13 46.00 25.31
C PRO A 66 41.57 44.96 26.29
N ASN A 67 40.36 45.21 26.79
CA ASN A 67 39.68 44.35 27.76
C ASN A 67 40.48 44.09 29.05
N SER A 68 41.41 44.97 29.39
CA SER A 68 42.22 44.93 30.60
C SER A 68 41.96 46.16 31.47
N ILE A 69 42.05 45.97 32.79
CA ILE A 69 42.02 47.04 33.78
C ILE A 69 43.44 47.32 34.30
N CYS A 70 43.80 48.59 34.41
CA CYS A 70 45.05 49.06 34.98
C CYS A 70 44.87 49.41 36.47
N LEU A 71 45.70 48.83 37.32
CA LEU A 71 45.73 49.08 38.76
C LEU A 71 47.12 49.57 39.16
N VAL A 72 47.22 50.62 39.97
CA VAL A 72 48.52 51.11 40.47
C VAL A 72 48.89 50.30 41.72
N LYS A 73 49.97 49.52 41.64
CA LYS A 73 50.51 48.76 42.79
C LYS A 73 51.96 49.17 43.01
N GLN A 74 52.27 49.69 44.21
CA GLN A 74 53.62 50.18 44.58
C GLN A 74 54.20 51.19 43.57
N GLY A 75 53.36 52.12 43.07
CA GLY A 75 53.78 53.15 42.12
C GLY A 75 54.03 52.66 40.68
N ARG A 76 53.72 51.39 40.37
CA ARG A 76 53.81 50.81 39.03
C ARG A 76 52.43 50.40 38.49
N PRO A 77 52.21 50.47 37.16
CA PRO A 77 50.98 49.96 36.56
C PRO A 77 50.99 48.43 36.52
N VAL A 78 49.94 47.80 37.02
CA VAL A 78 49.69 46.35 36.94
C VAL A 78 48.41 46.13 36.16
N CYS A 79 48.50 45.37 35.08
CA CYS A 79 47.36 45.04 34.25
C CYS A 79 46.72 43.72 34.70
N SER A 80 45.40 43.65 34.63
CA SER A 80 44.63 42.40 34.78
C SER A 80 43.48 42.39 33.79
N CYS A 81 42.97 41.21 33.40
CA CYS A 81 41.81 41.17 32.50
C CYS A 81 40.56 41.72 33.21
N SER A 82 39.76 42.48 32.48
CA SER A 82 38.46 42.95 32.95
C SER A 82 37.53 41.77 33.26
N ALA A 83 36.49 42.00 34.07
CA ALA A 83 35.56 40.96 34.44
C ALA A 83 34.97 40.26 33.20
N ASN A 84 34.98 38.92 33.21
CA ASN A 84 34.54 38.03 32.12
C ASN A 84 35.49 37.87 30.92
N TYR A 85 36.66 38.51 30.92
CA TYR A 85 37.70 38.27 29.92
C TYR A 85 38.75 37.30 30.48
N ILE A 86 39.22 36.39 29.64
CA ILE A 86 40.19 35.34 29.97
C ILE A 86 41.54 35.64 29.32
N GLY A 87 42.60 35.03 29.84
CA GLY A 87 43.96 35.16 29.33
C GLY A 87 44.86 36.01 30.23
N SER A 88 45.87 36.64 29.64
CA SER A 88 46.83 37.49 30.34
C SER A 88 47.05 38.78 29.55
N PRO A 89 47.04 39.96 30.20
CA PRO A 89 47.28 41.23 29.52
C PRO A 89 48.61 41.23 28.76
N PRO A 90 48.68 41.88 27.58
CA PRO A 90 47.65 42.68 26.93
C PRO A 90 46.60 41.88 26.12
N PHE A 91 46.70 40.54 26.08
CA PHE A 91 45.90 39.65 25.23
C PHE A 91 44.67 39.09 25.95
N CYS A 92 43.92 39.95 26.64
CA CYS A 92 42.66 39.57 27.26
C CYS A 92 41.57 39.42 26.18
N ARG A 93 40.94 38.24 26.13
CA ARG A 93 39.90 37.91 25.13
C ARG A 93 38.63 37.38 25.80
N PRO A 94 37.46 37.50 25.17
CA PRO A 94 36.24 36.90 25.69
C PRO A 94 36.32 35.36 25.70
N GLU A 95 35.34 34.71 26.33
CA GLU A 95 35.25 33.24 26.36
C GLU A 95 35.15 32.66 24.94
N CYS A 96 34.40 33.34 24.05
CA CYS A 96 34.27 32.98 22.65
C CYS A 96 34.07 34.24 21.79
N VAL A 97 34.48 34.16 20.53
CA VAL A 97 34.09 35.11 19.47
C VAL A 97 33.24 34.41 18.42
N MET A 98 33.48 33.11 18.21
CA MET A 98 32.72 32.25 17.30
C MET A 98 32.10 31.08 18.06
N SER A 99 30.92 30.61 17.62
CA SER A 99 30.26 29.45 18.25
C SER A 99 31.09 28.17 18.20
N GLN A 100 32.00 28.03 17.23
CA GLN A 100 32.91 26.89 17.11
C GLN A 100 33.95 26.82 18.24
N GLU A 101 34.15 27.91 19.00
CA GLU A 101 34.98 27.92 20.21
C GLU A 101 34.22 27.36 21.43
N CYS A 102 32.91 27.17 21.32
CA CYS A 102 32.07 26.61 22.36
C CYS A 102 31.90 25.09 22.22
N PRO A 103 31.55 24.40 23.31
CA PRO A 103 31.04 23.02 23.24
C PRO A 103 29.87 22.88 22.26
N TYR A 104 29.68 21.68 21.69
CA TYR A 104 28.66 21.42 20.65
C TYR A 104 27.23 21.75 21.06
N ASP A 105 26.91 21.72 22.36
CA ASP A 105 25.60 22.03 22.94
C ASP A 105 25.40 23.52 23.29
N LYS A 106 26.39 24.39 22.96
CA LYS A 106 26.39 25.81 23.29
C LYS A 106 26.73 26.65 22.07
N ALA A 107 26.30 27.90 22.06
CA ALA A 107 26.63 28.88 21.04
C ALA A 107 27.31 30.10 21.67
N CYS A 108 28.07 30.84 20.87
CA CYS A 108 28.65 32.08 21.34
C CYS A 108 27.57 33.18 21.33
N ILE A 109 27.05 33.52 22.52
CA ILE A 109 25.98 34.49 22.70
C ILE A 109 26.46 35.52 23.71
N GLN A 110 26.65 36.76 23.25
CA GLN A 110 27.20 37.86 24.04
C GLN A 110 28.55 37.49 24.67
N GLU A 111 29.50 37.08 23.81
CA GLU A 111 30.90 36.77 24.20
C GLU A 111 31.04 35.62 25.21
N LYS A 112 29.98 34.82 25.40
CA LYS A 112 29.94 33.67 26.30
C LYS A 112 29.32 32.44 25.66
N CYS A 113 29.79 31.27 26.05
CA CYS A 113 29.23 30.01 25.59
C CYS A 113 27.96 29.69 26.37
N ARG A 114 26.80 29.92 25.74
CA ARG A 114 25.48 29.73 26.35
C ARG A 114 24.65 28.74 25.55
N ASN A 115 23.74 28.04 26.22
CA ASN A 115 22.79 27.17 25.54
C ASN A 115 21.81 28.03 24.74
N PRO A 116 21.73 27.88 23.39
CA PRO A 116 20.84 28.67 22.57
C PRO A 116 19.35 28.37 22.84
N CYS A 117 18.98 27.19 23.34
CA CYS A 117 17.60 26.75 23.52
C CYS A 117 16.78 27.50 24.58
N LYS A 118 17.42 28.30 25.44
CA LYS A 118 16.75 28.84 26.65
C LYS A 118 15.50 29.69 26.35
N GLN A 119 15.36 30.22 25.13
CA GLN A 119 14.19 30.99 24.66
C GLN A 119 13.95 30.88 23.14
N SER A 120 14.35 29.77 22.50
CA SER A 120 14.27 29.66 21.03
C SER A 120 13.04 28.95 20.49
N CYS A 121 12.42 28.06 21.28
CA CYS A 121 11.28 27.26 20.82
C CYS A 121 9.98 27.71 21.49
N GLY A 122 8.87 27.50 20.78
CA GLY A 122 7.53 27.80 21.24
C GLY A 122 7.01 26.83 22.31
N LEU A 123 5.79 27.09 22.79
CA LEU A 123 5.14 26.21 23.76
C LEU A 123 4.89 24.81 23.17
N ASN A 124 5.00 23.77 24.01
CA ASN A 124 4.86 22.36 23.62
C ASN A 124 5.83 21.89 22.52
N ALA A 125 6.98 22.56 22.40
CA ALA A 125 8.08 22.14 21.54
C ALA A 125 9.30 21.70 22.35
N LYS A 126 10.03 20.72 21.82
CA LYS A 126 11.34 20.29 22.28
C LYS A 126 12.41 21.05 21.51
N CYS A 127 13.44 21.53 22.23
CA CYS A 127 14.62 22.11 21.64
C CYS A 127 15.80 21.15 21.71
N ASP A 128 16.48 20.96 20.59
CA ASP A 128 17.75 20.24 20.47
C ASP A 128 18.80 21.20 19.88
N VAL A 129 20.04 21.16 20.35
CA VAL A 129 21.12 21.99 19.79
C VAL A 129 21.84 21.21 18.70
N VAL A 130 21.79 21.71 17.47
CA VAL A 130 22.44 21.11 16.30
C VAL A 130 23.42 22.12 15.72
N ASN A 131 24.71 21.79 15.77
CA ASN A 131 25.78 22.66 15.25
C ASN A 131 25.70 24.10 15.80
N HIS A 132 25.60 24.22 17.14
CA HIS A 132 25.44 25.48 17.85
C HIS A 132 24.17 26.29 17.52
N THR A 133 23.19 25.70 16.81
CA THR A 133 21.91 26.33 16.50
C THR A 133 20.74 25.59 17.18
N PRO A 134 19.70 26.29 17.63
CA PRO A 134 18.53 25.66 18.24
C PRO A 134 17.64 25.07 17.14
N PHE A 135 17.32 23.79 17.26
CA PHE A 135 16.37 23.07 16.44
C PHE A 135 15.11 22.76 17.26
N CYS A 136 13.95 23.22 16.80
CA CYS A 136 12.68 23.06 17.49
C CYS A 136 11.83 21.99 16.80
N SER A 137 11.25 21.09 17.59
CA SER A 137 10.30 20.07 17.11
C SER A 137 9.11 19.96 18.06
N CYS A 138 7.91 19.68 17.55
CA CYS A 138 6.74 19.50 18.42
C CYS A 138 6.87 18.23 19.27
N LEU A 139 6.37 18.29 20.51
CA LEU A 139 6.27 17.09 21.36
C LEU A 139 5.34 16.04 20.73
N PRO A 140 5.52 14.75 21.05
CA PRO A 140 4.62 13.70 20.57
C PRO A 140 3.15 14.00 20.88
N GLY A 141 2.29 13.88 19.86
CA GLY A 141 0.86 14.22 19.98
C GLY A 141 0.53 15.69 19.81
N TYR A 142 1.50 16.53 19.41
CA TYR A 142 1.29 17.93 19.07
C TYR A 142 1.69 18.21 17.61
N GLN A 143 1.07 19.22 17.00
CA GLN A 143 1.31 19.69 15.64
C GLN A 143 1.33 21.23 15.55
N GLY A 144 2.03 21.76 14.56
CA GLY A 144 2.15 23.20 14.31
C GLY A 144 3.59 23.63 14.02
N ASP A 145 3.87 24.92 14.17
CA ASP A 145 5.21 25.50 14.05
C ASP A 145 5.92 25.44 15.42
N ALA A 146 7.02 24.71 15.52
CA ALA A 146 7.74 24.50 16.77
C ALA A 146 8.52 25.74 17.28
N PHE A 147 8.77 26.75 16.44
CA PHE A 147 9.37 28.02 16.87
C PHE A 147 8.33 28.97 17.46
N ILE A 148 7.06 28.87 17.03
CA ILE A 148 5.95 29.69 17.54
C ILE A 148 5.23 28.98 18.70
N GLY A 149 4.81 27.74 18.49
CA GLY A 149 4.11 26.91 19.47
C GLY A 149 3.29 25.80 18.82
N CYS A 150 3.24 24.65 19.48
CA CYS A 150 2.51 23.48 19.01
C CYS A 150 1.17 23.31 19.74
N SER A 151 0.19 22.79 19.01
CA SER A 151 -1.17 22.50 19.46
C SER A 151 -1.43 20.99 19.52
N LYS A 152 -2.29 20.53 20.41
CA LYS A 152 -2.59 19.09 20.54
C LYS A 152 -3.28 18.59 19.28
N ILE A 153 -2.81 17.47 18.74
CA ILE A 153 -3.46 16.81 17.60
C ILE A 153 -4.86 16.37 18.06
N PRO A 154 -5.94 16.80 17.39
CA PRO A 154 -7.28 16.34 17.71
C PRO A 154 -7.33 14.82 17.61
N ALA A 155 -7.86 14.15 18.63
CA ALA A 155 -8.15 12.72 18.52
C ALA A 155 -9.18 12.54 17.40
N GLU A 156 -8.80 11.84 16.33
CA GLU A 156 -9.74 11.47 15.29
C GLU A 156 -10.84 10.62 15.95
N ARG A 157 -12.08 11.13 15.92
CA ARG A 157 -13.22 10.27 16.16
C ARG A 157 -13.20 9.22 15.04
N PRO A 158 -13.30 7.92 15.35
CA PRO A 158 -13.40 6.93 14.30
C PRO A 158 -14.58 7.33 13.41
N GLN A 159 -14.28 7.62 12.14
CA GLN A 159 -15.34 7.84 11.18
C GLN A 159 -16.14 6.54 11.08
N PRO A 160 -17.48 6.58 11.07
CA PRO A 160 -18.26 5.39 10.82
C PRO A 160 -17.92 4.90 9.41
N THR A 161 -17.04 3.91 9.33
CA THR A 161 -16.75 3.19 8.10
C THR A 161 -18.00 2.44 7.70
N ASP A 162 -18.45 2.63 6.45
CA ASP A 162 -19.57 1.87 5.91
C ASP A 162 -19.25 0.37 6.02
N PRO A 163 -20.00 -0.42 6.80
CA PRO A 163 -19.72 -1.84 7.00
C PRO A 163 -19.95 -2.67 5.72
N CYS A 164 -20.53 -2.09 4.67
CA CYS A 164 -20.67 -2.70 3.35
C CYS A 164 -19.50 -2.38 2.39
N SER A 165 -18.44 -1.68 2.84
CA SER A 165 -17.29 -1.30 2.02
C SER A 165 -15.94 -1.68 2.65
N PRO A 166 -15.25 -2.73 2.15
CA PRO A 166 -15.69 -3.66 1.10
C PRO A 166 -16.84 -4.58 1.58
N SER A 167 -17.67 -5.05 0.65
CA SER A 167 -18.84 -5.88 1.00
C SER A 167 -18.41 -7.17 1.69
N PRO A 168 -18.94 -7.48 2.89
CA PRO A 168 -18.69 -8.75 3.58
C PRO A 168 -19.58 -9.90 3.05
N CYS A 169 -20.45 -9.62 2.08
CA CYS A 169 -21.38 -10.59 1.52
C CYS A 169 -20.73 -11.41 0.40
N GLY A 170 -21.17 -12.66 0.25
CA GLY A 170 -20.75 -13.54 -0.85
C GLY A 170 -21.34 -13.14 -2.20
N GLU A 171 -21.00 -13.90 -3.24
CA GLU A 171 -21.48 -13.67 -4.60
C GLU A 171 -23.02 -13.69 -4.69
N ASN A 172 -23.62 -12.89 -5.58
CA ASN A 172 -25.07 -12.76 -5.76
C ASN A 172 -25.87 -12.39 -4.50
N ALA A 173 -25.22 -11.78 -3.50
CA ALA A 173 -25.85 -11.22 -2.31
C ALA A 173 -25.75 -9.69 -2.28
N GLN A 174 -26.79 -9.03 -1.74
CA GLN A 174 -26.84 -7.60 -1.51
C GLN A 174 -26.52 -7.28 -0.05
N CYS A 175 -25.64 -6.31 0.17
CA CYS A 175 -25.34 -5.75 1.50
C CYS A 175 -26.25 -4.55 1.80
N SER A 176 -26.76 -4.49 3.02
CA SER A 176 -27.48 -3.33 3.58
C SER A 176 -27.04 -3.07 5.02
N SER A 177 -27.05 -1.81 5.47
CA SER A 177 -26.55 -1.41 6.79
C SER A 177 -27.55 -0.58 7.63
N PRO A 178 -28.81 -1.03 7.80
CA PRO A 178 -29.87 -0.23 8.45
C PRO A 178 -29.56 0.20 9.89
N ASP A 179 -28.78 -0.59 10.63
CA ASP A 179 -28.41 -0.32 12.03
C ASP A 179 -26.90 -0.03 12.20
N GLY A 180 -26.20 0.33 11.11
CA GLY A 180 -24.73 0.43 11.10
C GLY A 180 -24.01 -0.93 11.17
N VAL A 181 -24.75 -2.03 10.97
CA VAL A 181 -24.24 -3.40 10.86
C VAL A 181 -24.55 -3.94 9.48
N ALA A 182 -23.57 -4.55 8.82
CA ALA A 182 -23.77 -5.19 7.52
C ALA A 182 -24.71 -6.40 7.63
N ARG A 183 -25.76 -6.39 6.82
CA ARG A 183 -26.71 -7.49 6.64
C ARG A 183 -26.73 -7.90 5.18
N CYS A 184 -26.49 -9.18 4.93
CA CYS A 184 -26.44 -9.76 3.61
C CYS A 184 -27.71 -10.55 3.30
N THR A 185 -28.30 -10.33 2.13
CA THR A 185 -29.47 -11.08 1.63
C THR A 185 -29.24 -11.51 0.18
N CYS A 186 -29.70 -12.71 -0.20
CA CYS A 186 -29.63 -13.15 -1.58
C CYS A 186 -30.51 -12.28 -2.48
N ILE A 187 -29.98 -11.91 -3.65
CA ILE A 187 -30.75 -11.19 -4.66
C ILE A 187 -31.72 -12.21 -5.30
N PRO A 188 -33.04 -11.99 -5.31
CA PRO A 188 -33.95 -12.92 -5.97
C PRO A 188 -33.61 -13.09 -7.46
N PRO A 189 -33.66 -14.32 -8.03
CA PRO A 189 -34.17 -15.56 -7.44
C PRO A 189 -33.07 -16.48 -6.86
N TYR A 190 -31.89 -15.95 -6.53
CA TYR A 190 -30.81 -16.74 -5.94
C TYR A 190 -31.16 -17.17 -4.51
N VAL A 191 -30.73 -18.36 -4.14
CA VAL A 191 -30.98 -18.98 -2.83
C VAL A 191 -29.65 -19.46 -2.22
N GLY A 192 -29.65 -19.70 -0.91
CA GLY A 192 -28.47 -20.18 -0.19
C GLY A 192 -28.03 -19.25 0.93
N ASN A 193 -26.73 -19.29 1.24
CA ASN A 193 -26.15 -18.52 2.33
C ASN A 193 -25.42 -17.27 1.79
N PRO A 194 -25.94 -16.06 2.05
CA PRO A 194 -25.37 -14.82 1.53
C PRO A 194 -24.03 -14.42 2.18
N TYR A 195 -23.55 -15.13 3.20
CA TYR A 195 -22.26 -14.90 3.86
C TYR A 195 -21.19 -15.93 3.46
N ALA A 196 -21.56 -17.21 3.42
CA ALA A 196 -20.63 -18.31 3.18
C ALA A 196 -20.87 -18.92 1.79
N GLY A 197 -19.91 -18.74 0.87
CA GLY A 197 -19.98 -19.28 -0.49
C GLY A 197 -20.89 -18.52 -1.46
N GLY A 198 -21.69 -17.56 -0.95
CA GLY A 198 -22.59 -16.75 -1.76
C GLY A 198 -23.91 -17.45 -2.09
N CYS A 199 -24.75 -16.73 -2.82
CA CYS A 199 -26.03 -17.21 -3.29
C CYS A 199 -25.88 -17.82 -4.69
N ARG A 200 -26.59 -18.93 -4.91
CA ARG A 200 -26.59 -19.66 -6.18
C ARG A 200 -28.02 -19.78 -6.72
N PRO A 201 -28.22 -20.02 -8.02
CA PRO A 201 -29.54 -20.33 -8.53
C PRO A 201 -30.14 -21.56 -7.83
N GLU A 202 -31.47 -21.73 -7.93
CA GLU A 202 -32.19 -22.88 -7.36
C GLU A 202 -31.57 -24.21 -7.82
N CYS A 203 -31.21 -24.30 -9.10
CA CYS A 203 -30.48 -25.42 -9.67
C CYS A 203 -29.51 -24.97 -10.77
N VAL A 204 -28.47 -25.75 -11.00
CA VAL A 204 -27.59 -25.70 -12.19
C VAL A 204 -27.63 -26.99 -13.00
N ILE A 205 -28.03 -28.09 -12.38
CA ILE A 205 -28.20 -29.40 -13.02
C ILE A 205 -29.50 -30.04 -12.55
N SER A 206 -30.14 -30.84 -13.40
CA SER A 206 -31.45 -31.45 -13.06
C SER A 206 -31.40 -32.36 -11.84
N ALA A 207 -30.25 -32.97 -11.54
CA ALA A 207 -30.07 -33.81 -10.34
C ALA A 207 -30.22 -33.05 -9.01
N GLU A 208 -30.18 -31.72 -9.02
CA GLU A 208 -30.46 -30.88 -7.85
C GLU A 208 -31.97 -30.67 -7.62
N CYS A 209 -32.80 -30.98 -8.62
CA CYS A 209 -34.24 -30.90 -8.52
C CYS A 209 -34.85 -32.21 -8.00
N PRO A 210 -36.09 -32.18 -7.47
CA PRO A 210 -36.89 -33.38 -7.26
C PRO A 210 -37.00 -34.23 -8.54
N ALA A 211 -37.14 -35.55 -8.41
CA ALA A 211 -37.13 -36.49 -9.53
C ALA A 211 -38.18 -36.24 -10.63
N HIS A 212 -39.28 -35.54 -10.28
CA HIS A 212 -40.38 -35.18 -11.19
C HIS A 212 -40.21 -33.81 -11.85
N LEU A 213 -39.10 -33.10 -11.61
CA LEU A 213 -38.80 -31.79 -12.17
C LEU A 213 -37.45 -31.83 -12.90
N ALA A 214 -37.17 -30.86 -13.76
CA ALA A 214 -35.89 -30.68 -14.42
C ALA A 214 -35.35 -29.28 -14.15
N CYS A 215 -34.03 -29.12 -14.23
CA CYS A 215 -33.45 -27.78 -14.13
C CYS A 215 -33.62 -27.05 -15.46
N LEU A 216 -34.59 -26.14 -15.51
CA LEU A 216 -34.93 -25.35 -16.68
C LEU A 216 -34.73 -23.87 -16.37
N VAL A 217 -33.76 -23.25 -17.05
CA VAL A 217 -33.39 -21.84 -16.83
C VAL A 217 -33.13 -21.56 -15.34
N ASN A 218 -32.25 -22.36 -14.74
CA ASN A 218 -31.82 -22.24 -13.35
C ASN A 218 -32.90 -22.44 -12.28
N HIS A 219 -34.09 -22.95 -12.66
CA HIS A 219 -35.19 -23.27 -11.76
C HIS A 219 -35.71 -24.70 -11.95
N CYS A 220 -36.17 -25.31 -10.87
CA CYS A 220 -36.75 -26.64 -10.91
C CYS A 220 -38.20 -26.57 -11.42
N ARG A 221 -38.40 -26.97 -12.68
CA ARG A 221 -39.69 -26.88 -13.37
C ARG A 221 -40.05 -28.19 -14.04
N ASP A 222 -41.35 -28.41 -14.24
CA ASP A 222 -41.85 -29.59 -14.96
C ASP A 222 -41.42 -29.52 -16.44
N PRO A 223 -40.71 -30.53 -16.98
CA PRO A 223 -40.34 -30.58 -18.39
C PRO A 223 -41.49 -30.98 -19.33
N CYS A 224 -42.65 -31.42 -18.83
CA CYS A 224 -43.76 -31.91 -19.66
C CYS A 224 -44.50 -30.88 -20.53
N PRO A 225 -44.75 -29.63 -20.09
CA PRO A 225 -45.55 -28.67 -20.85
C PRO A 225 -44.99 -28.42 -22.26
N GLY A 226 -45.78 -28.77 -23.28
CA GLY A 226 -45.44 -28.54 -24.70
C GLY A 226 -44.50 -29.57 -25.34
N VAL A 227 -44.14 -30.66 -24.65
CA VAL A 227 -43.25 -31.70 -25.21
C VAL A 227 -44.00 -32.83 -25.90
N CYS A 228 -45.14 -33.27 -25.34
CA CYS A 228 -45.89 -34.40 -25.89
C CYS A 228 -46.95 -33.97 -26.92
N GLY A 229 -47.21 -34.85 -27.88
CA GLY A 229 -48.19 -34.64 -28.94
C GLY A 229 -49.64 -34.85 -28.48
N ILE A 230 -50.58 -34.67 -29.41
CA ILE A 230 -52.01 -34.83 -29.14
C ILE A 230 -52.34 -36.30 -28.80
N ASN A 231 -53.18 -36.51 -27.79
CA ASN A 231 -53.55 -37.83 -27.24
C ASN A 231 -52.37 -38.64 -26.66
N ALA A 232 -51.32 -37.96 -26.23
CA ALA A 232 -50.22 -38.53 -25.45
C ALA A 232 -50.24 -38.02 -24.01
N GLU A 233 -49.87 -38.88 -23.08
CA GLU A 233 -49.61 -38.57 -21.68
C GLU A 233 -48.12 -38.33 -21.47
N CYS A 234 -47.79 -37.31 -20.67
CA CYS A 234 -46.42 -37.03 -20.28
C CYS A 234 -46.15 -37.54 -18.87
N SER A 235 -45.02 -38.22 -18.70
CA SER A 235 -44.47 -38.59 -17.40
C SER A 235 -43.02 -38.13 -17.30
N VAL A 236 -42.57 -37.76 -16.12
CA VAL A 236 -41.18 -37.34 -15.91
C VAL A 236 -40.39 -38.52 -15.35
N VAL A 237 -39.37 -38.96 -16.08
CA VAL A 237 -38.49 -40.06 -15.66
C VAL A 237 -37.06 -39.56 -15.70
N ASN A 238 -36.36 -39.57 -14.56
CA ASN A 238 -35.00 -39.05 -14.41
C ASN A 238 -34.85 -37.61 -14.96
N HIS A 239 -35.78 -36.72 -14.58
CA HIS A 239 -35.82 -35.32 -15.04
C HIS A 239 -36.05 -35.11 -16.55
N ILE A 240 -36.46 -36.15 -17.27
CA ILE A 240 -36.74 -36.10 -18.71
C ILE A 240 -38.24 -36.34 -18.95
N ALA A 241 -38.84 -35.54 -19.81
CA ALA A 241 -40.21 -35.76 -20.26
C ALA A 241 -40.28 -37.00 -21.18
N VAL A 242 -41.07 -37.98 -20.77
CA VAL A 242 -41.35 -39.22 -21.49
C VAL A 242 -42.82 -39.22 -21.90
N CYS A 243 -43.06 -39.29 -23.21
CA CYS A 243 -44.39 -39.29 -23.79
C CYS A 243 -44.85 -40.71 -24.15
N SER A 244 -46.07 -41.07 -23.76
CA SER A 244 -46.73 -42.33 -24.14
C SER A 244 -48.13 -42.08 -24.67
N CYS A 245 -48.57 -42.79 -25.71
CA CYS A 245 -49.94 -42.67 -26.18
C CYS A 245 -50.93 -43.11 -25.08
N LEU A 246 -52.05 -42.38 -24.96
CA LEU A 246 -53.13 -42.77 -24.06
C LEU A 246 -53.67 -44.17 -24.39
N PRO A 247 -54.27 -44.88 -23.41
CA PRO A 247 -54.89 -46.18 -23.64
C PRO A 247 -55.86 -46.16 -24.82
N GLY A 248 -55.70 -47.10 -25.77
CA GLY A 248 -56.53 -47.18 -26.99
C GLY A 248 -56.02 -46.37 -28.18
N PHE A 249 -54.90 -45.65 -28.04
CA PHE A 249 -54.24 -44.94 -29.12
C PHE A 249 -52.90 -45.60 -29.50
N THR A 250 -52.43 -45.33 -30.72
CA THR A 250 -51.15 -45.80 -31.27
C THR A 250 -50.57 -44.74 -32.20
N GLY A 251 -49.25 -44.64 -32.32
CA GLY A 251 -48.61 -43.62 -33.16
C GLY A 251 -47.30 -43.13 -32.56
N ASP A 252 -46.93 -41.88 -32.88
CA ASP A 252 -45.76 -41.19 -32.34
C ASP A 252 -46.21 -40.29 -31.17
N PRO A 253 -45.88 -40.61 -29.90
CA PRO A 253 -46.29 -39.83 -28.74
C PRO A 253 -45.76 -38.39 -28.70
N PHE A 254 -44.69 -38.07 -29.44
CA PHE A 254 -44.16 -36.71 -29.51
C PHE A 254 -44.85 -35.84 -30.56
N LYS A 255 -45.62 -36.45 -31.47
CA LYS A 255 -46.33 -35.73 -32.54
C LYS A 255 -47.83 -35.84 -32.39
N SER A 256 -48.35 -37.06 -32.50
CA SER A 256 -49.78 -37.34 -32.43
C SER A 256 -50.02 -38.84 -32.35
N CYS A 257 -50.92 -39.22 -31.45
CA CYS A 257 -51.44 -40.58 -31.34
C CYS A 257 -52.83 -40.66 -31.99
N ARG A 258 -53.05 -41.71 -32.78
CA ARG A 258 -54.33 -42.00 -33.45
C ARG A 258 -55.01 -43.21 -32.80
N GLN A 259 -56.34 -43.26 -32.86
CA GLN A 259 -57.10 -44.36 -32.29
C GLN A 259 -56.69 -45.69 -32.94
N LYS A 260 -56.44 -46.72 -32.11
CA LYS A 260 -56.12 -48.07 -32.59
C LYS A 260 -57.39 -48.65 -33.20
N VAL A 261 -57.38 -48.84 -34.52
CA VAL A 261 -58.50 -49.48 -35.22
C VAL A 261 -58.55 -50.93 -34.74
N VAL A 262 -59.64 -51.31 -34.07
CA VAL A 262 -59.92 -52.71 -33.75
C VAL A 262 -60.37 -53.34 -35.05
N ASP A 263 -59.50 -54.15 -35.65
CA ASP A 263 -59.85 -54.91 -36.84
C ASP A 263 -60.84 -56.01 -36.42
N VAL A 264 -62.13 -55.67 -36.46
CA VAL A 264 -63.22 -56.63 -36.33
C VAL A 264 -63.25 -57.38 -37.65
N THR A 265 -62.28 -58.26 -37.87
CA THR A 265 -62.43 -59.28 -38.90
C THR A 265 -63.56 -60.19 -38.41
N PRO A 266 -64.70 -60.28 -39.13
CA PRO A 266 -65.72 -61.28 -38.79
C PRO A 266 -65.06 -62.66 -38.84
N PRO A 267 -65.47 -63.63 -37.99
CA PRO A 267 -64.86 -64.94 -37.99
C PRO A 267 -64.90 -65.52 -39.41
N ARG A 268 -63.73 -65.69 -40.02
CA ARG A 268 -63.62 -66.38 -41.32
C ARG A 268 -64.22 -67.76 -41.13
N ASN A 269 -65.12 -68.15 -42.02
CA ASN A 269 -65.70 -69.49 -42.02
C ASN A 269 -64.54 -70.52 -42.01
N PRO A 270 -64.42 -71.36 -40.97
CA PRO A 270 -63.32 -72.33 -40.84
C PRO A 270 -63.25 -73.34 -41.99
N CYS A 271 -64.32 -73.47 -42.79
CA CYS A 271 -64.40 -74.31 -43.98
C CYS A 271 -64.03 -73.57 -45.28
N GLU A 272 -63.54 -72.33 -45.24
CA GLU A 272 -63.14 -71.55 -46.43
C GLU A 272 -61.71 -70.96 -46.32
N PRO A 273 -60.73 -71.52 -47.06
CA PRO A 273 -60.80 -72.76 -47.85
C PRO A 273 -60.92 -74.01 -46.96
N SER A 274 -61.58 -75.07 -47.44
CA SER A 274 -61.83 -76.28 -46.65
C SER A 274 -60.51 -76.95 -46.23
N PRO A 275 -60.26 -77.15 -44.93
CA PRO A 275 -59.09 -77.89 -44.45
C PRO A 275 -59.26 -79.42 -44.58
N CYS A 276 -60.43 -79.90 -44.99
CA CYS A 276 -60.72 -81.33 -45.14
C CYS A 276 -60.14 -81.90 -46.44
N GLY A 277 -59.67 -83.16 -46.38
CA GLY A 277 -59.13 -83.89 -47.52
C GLY A 277 -60.18 -84.30 -48.57
N PRO A 278 -59.75 -84.87 -49.71
CA PRO A 278 -60.65 -85.30 -50.78
C PRO A 278 -61.71 -86.29 -50.28
N ASN A 279 -62.91 -86.25 -50.88
CA ASN A 279 -64.07 -87.06 -50.50
C ASN A 279 -64.54 -86.85 -49.04
N SER A 280 -64.20 -85.71 -48.43
CA SER A 280 -64.67 -85.29 -47.11
C SER A 280 -65.49 -83.99 -47.21
N GLN A 281 -66.63 -83.92 -46.52
CA GLN A 281 -67.42 -82.71 -46.35
C GLN A 281 -67.01 -81.98 -45.06
N CYS A 282 -66.67 -80.69 -45.19
CA CYS A 282 -66.43 -79.81 -44.04
C CYS A 282 -67.76 -79.32 -43.46
N ARG A 283 -67.91 -79.38 -42.14
CA ARG A 283 -69.01 -78.77 -41.37
C ARG A 283 -68.44 -78.02 -40.18
N VAL A 284 -69.02 -76.87 -39.85
CA VAL A 284 -68.61 -76.12 -38.66
C VAL A 284 -69.28 -76.71 -37.43
N LEU A 285 -68.48 -77.21 -36.48
CA LEU A 285 -68.95 -77.71 -35.18
C LEU A 285 -68.24 -76.89 -34.09
N ASN A 286 -69.01 -76.23 -33.22
CA ASN A 286 -68.49 -75.39 -32.12
C ASN A 286 -67.45 -74.34 -32.56
N GLY A 287 -67.65 -73.73 -33.74
CA GLY A 287 -66.74 -72.71 -34.28
C GLY A 287 -65.47 -73.24 -34.94
N ASN A 288 -65.28 -74.58 -35.01
CA ASN A 288 -64.13 -75.22 -35.66
C ASN A 288 -64.58 -76.03 -36.89
N ALA A 289 -63.66 -76.23 -37.85
CA ALA A 289 -63.89 -77.12 -38.98
C ALA A 289 -63.86 -78.58 -38.54
N ALA A 290 -64.95 -79.31 -38.77
CA ALA A 290 -65.03 -80.74 -38.60
C ALA A 290 -65.26 -81.41 -39.95
N CYS A 291 -64.51 -82.47 -40.23
CA CYS A 291 -64.57 -83.19 -41.50
C CYS A 291 -65.34 -84.49 -41.32
N LEU A 292 -66.21 -84.83 -42.27
CA LEU A 292 -66.90 -86.13 -42.35
C LEU A 292 -66.77 -86.72 -43.76
N CYS A 293 -66.66 -88.04 -43.90
CA CYS A 293 -66.66 -88.66 -45.23
C CYS A 293 -68.02 -88.49 -45.92
N VAL A 294 -68.02 -88.25 -47.23
CA VAL A 294 -69.27 -88.18 -48.02
C VAL A 294 -69.88 -89.58 -48.20
N SER A 295 -71.18 -89.65 -48.46
CA SER A 295 -71.90 -90.93 -48.61
C SER A 295 -71.26 -91.85 -49.65
N GLY A 296 -71.06 -93.13 -49.31
CA GLY A 296 -70.35 -94.11 -50.13
C GLY A 296 -68.83 -94.20 -49.85
N TYR A 297 -68.33 -93.43 -48.88
CA TYR A 297 -66.95 -93.52 -48.39
C TYR A 297 -66.93 -93.80 -46.88
N ILE A 298 -66.10 -94.75 -46.46
CA ILE A 298 -65.91 -95.16 -45.06
C ILE A 298 -64.52 -94.75 -44.53
N GLY A 299 -64.41 -94.59 -43.21
CA GLY A 299 -63.17 -94.23 -42.52
C GLY A 299 -63.25 -92.88 -41.80
N THR A 300 -62.09 -92.34 -41.43
CA THR A 300 -61.95 -91.03 -40.77
C THR A 300 -61.25 -90.04 -41.69
N PRO A 301 -61.84 -88.86 -41.97
CA PRO A 301 -61.19 -87.80 -42.74
C PRO A 301 -59.82 -87.43 -42.17
N PRO A 302 -58.85 -87.03 -43.01
CA PRO A 302 -58.95 -86.81 -44.46
C PRO A 302 -58.88 -88.09 -45.31
N ASN A 303 -58.72 -89.28 -44.70
CA ASN A 303 -58.47 -90.55 -45.40
C ASN A 303 -59.76 -91.35 -45.62
N CYS A 304 -60.72 -90.73 -46.32
CA CYS A 304 -61.96 -91.40 -46.72
C CYS A 304 -61.71 -92.30 -47.94
N ARG A 305 -62.12 -93.57 -47.87
CA ARG A 305 -61.99 -94.54 -48.97
C ARG A 305 -63.36 -95.08 -49.40
N PRO A 306 -63.54 -95.52 -50.65
CA PRO A 306 -64.81 -96.10 -51.10
C PRO A 306 -65.22 -97.30 -50.24
N GLU A 307 -66.51 -97.43 -49.97
CA GLU A 307 -67.14 -98.59 -49.30
C GLU A 307 -67.06 -99.88 -50.13
#